data_AF-A0A226DX80-F1
#
_entry.id   AF-A0A226DX80-F1
#
_cell.length_a   1.000
_cell.length_b   1.000
_cell.length_c   1.000
_cell.angle_alpha   90.00
_cell.angle_beta   90.00
_cell.angle_gamma   90.00
#
_symmetry.space_group_name_H-M   'P 1'
#
loop_
_entity.id
_entity.type
_entity.pdbx_description
1 polymer ?
#
loop_
_entity_poly.entity_id
_entity_poly.type
_entity_poly.pdbx_seq_one_letter_code
_entity_poly.pdbx_strand_id
1 'polypeptide(L)'
;MIPHLPHDYMKKDIYLIRWLRDRNFDVATAEKRISNFDNDIDSILTEDWADFDREYRIYIEGCDKDGKPVISMFPGDWDIRRVAISGKTKRFMRYLIKLFEEALVTVRAMQESGQNVTQATIICDLAEFSVITHACPSCIALYIQLGTMYENNYPGLAHRLIGINVPQVVQTMWDLFKHLLSPQTADVLHVYSRDRRAWERALFKEIDRDELPKRLGGNKKHDGLDLVEYRELNKKTQVSHVALLALICSFPVNATPQCLPSYQDCSFYSRCLEKTTPCGPSGYAIGQSEKMCLKFLAAKSRFSPAGHKWARKTTLCLQGALMPIANGTLTLSCDQIRTFGFNSHLDCYVMSGFCSLLITDIILIYHIIDIDNEALRQAGLLAQACVRLRNFPRNSSFFPFTLITDRNGHICIIGGGISGSKNVDFYEAEGILGGMTYITGHVSRPNVRHVSGSIFREAPKKTNFGWREIFLKRSEARQEVKFSLPDGNRRWM
;
A
#
# COMPACT_ATOMS: atom_id res chain seq x y z
N MET A 1 -14.06 -33.65 6.92
CA MET A 1 -12.99 -32.77 7.46
C MET A 1 -13.18 -31.44 6.78
N ILE A 2 -13.06 -30.30 7.47
CA ILE A 2 -13.05 -29.01 6.78
C ILE A 2 -11.67 -28.90 6.12
N PRO A 3 -11.55 -28.60 4.82
CA PRO A 3 -10.25 -28.39 4.18
C PRO A 3 -9.48 -27.33 4.97
N HIS A 4 -8.18 -27.55 5.20
CA HIS A 4 -7.35 -26.60 5.93
C HIS A 4 -7.14 -25.35 5.05
N LEU A 5 -8.02 -24.36 5.21
CA LEU A 5 -7.90 -23.06 4.54
C LEU A 5 -7.07 -22.12 5.43
N PRO A 6 -5.87 -21.70 4.96
CA PRO A 6 -4.89 -21.00 5.80
C PRO A 6 -5.36 -19.61 6.24
N HIS A 7 -6.17 -18.93 5.44
CA HIS A 7 -6.56 -17.54 5.68
C HIS A 7 -8.05 -17.38 5.98
N ASP A 8 -8.40 -16.44 6.86
CA ASP A 8 -9.80 -16.22 7.25
C ASP A 8 -10.70 -15.74 6.11
N TYR A 9 -10.16 -14.95 5.16
CA TYR A 9 -10.93 -14.55 3.98
C TYR A 9 -11.35 -15.75 3.12
N MET A 10 -10.56 -16.84 3.12
CA MET A 10 -10.87 -18.04 2.34
C MET A 10 -12.03 -18.83 2.93
N LYS A 11 -12.32 -18.64 4.22
CA LYS A 11 -13.41 -19.30 4.94
C LYS A 11 -14.76 -18.59 4.72
N LYS A 12 -14.76 -17.40 4.13
CA LYS A 12 -15.98 -16.62 3.85
C LYS A 12 -16.74 -17.23 2.68
N ASP A 13 -18.08 -17.25 2.75
CA ASP A 13 -18.97 -17.75 1.69
C ASP A 13 -18.65 -17.10 0.33
N ILE A 14 -18.36 -15.81 0.34
CA ILE A 14 -18.05 -15.02 -0.86
C ILE A 14 -16.76 -15.48 -1.58
N TYR A 15 -15.83 -16.12 -0.85
CA TYR A 15 -14.65 -16.75 -1.43
C TYR A 15 -14.94 -18.18 -1.90
N LEU A 16 -15.68 -18.95 -1.10
CA LEU A 16 -15.98 -20.36 -1.38
C LEU A 16 -16.91 -20.55 -2.58
N ILE A 17 -17.84 -19.61 -2.81
CA ILE A 17 -18.86 -19.71 -3.86
C ILE A 17 -18.27 -19.85 -5.26
N ARG A 18 -17.09 -19.28 -5.54
CA ARG A 18 -16.46 -19.39 -6.87
C ARG A 18 -16.02 -20.82 -7.18
N TRP A 19 -15.48 -21.52 -6.17
CA TRP A 19 -15.03 -22.90 -6.29
C TRP A 19 -16.21 -23.86 -6.43
N LEU A 20 -17.32 -23.56 -5.75
CA LEU A 20 -18.56 -24.31 -5.89
C LEU A 20 -19.17 -24.12 -7.28
N ARG A 21 -19.31 -22.88 -7.77
CA ARG A 21 -19.85 -22.60 -9.12
C ARG A 21 -19.04 -23.31 -10.20
N ASP A 22 -17.73 -23.25 -10.11
CA ASP A 22 -16.81 -23.92 -11.03
C ASP A 22 -16.97 -25.45 -11.07
N ARG A 23 -17.45 -26.05 -9.98
CA ARG A 23 -17.74 -27.49 -9.87
C ARG A 23 -19.22 -27.82 -9.90
N ASN A 24 -20.07 -26.94 -10.44
CA ASN A 24 -21.51 -27.13 -10.49
C ASN A 24 -22.12 -27.50 -9.12
N PHE A 25 -21.58 -26.87 -8.07
CA PHE A 25 -21.92 -27.08 -6.66
C PHE A 25 -21.64 -28.50 -6.12
N ASP A 26 -20.81 -29.29 -6.81
CA ASP A 26 -20.27 -30.54 -6.27
C ASP A 26 -19.23 -30.24 -5.17
N VAL A 27 -19.63 -30.43 -3.92
CA VAL A 27 -18.83 -30.07 -2.75
C VAL A 27 -17.52 -30.85 -2.68
N ALA A 28 -17.54 -32.16 -2.97
CA ALA A 28 -16.35 -33.01 -2.88
C ALA A 28 -15.28 -32.61 -3.91
N THR A 29 -15.69 -32.30 -5.12
CA THR A 29 -14.79 -31.87 -6.20
C THR A 29 -14.32 -30.44 -5.99
N ALA A 30 -15.16 -29.57 -5.44
CA ALA A 30 -14.77 -28.20 -5.05
C ALA A 30 -13.74 -28.21 -3.90
N GLU A 31 -13.95 -29.05 -2.88
CA GLU A 31 -13.01 -29.25 -1.76
C GLU A 31 -11.64 -29.75 -2.26
N LYS A 32 -11.65 -30.74 -3.17
CA LYS A 32 -10.42 -31.21 -3.79
C LYS A 32 -9.73 -30.11 -4.60
N ARG A 33 -10.50 -29.27 -5.32
CA ARG A 33 -9.96 -28.16 -6.12
C ARG A 33 -9.31 -27.09 -5.24
N ILE A 34 -9.98 -26.63 -4.20
CA ILE A 34 -9.45 -25.61 -3.28
C ILE A 34 -8.26 -26.14 -2.47
N SER A 35 -8.22 -27.43 -2.14
CA SER A 35 -7.09 -28.04 -1.42
C SER A 35 -5.83 -28.21 -2.28
N ASN A 36 -6.01 -28.39 -3.59
CA ASN A 36 -4.92 -28.45 -4.56
C ASN A 36 -4.48 -27.07 -5.08
N PHE A 37 -5.09 -26.00 -4.58
CA PHE A 37 -4.69 -24.65 -4.90
C PHE A 37 -3.27 -24.40 -4.35
N ASP A 38 -2.37 -23.99 -5.24
CA ASP A 38 -0.98 -23.71 -4.89
C ASP A 38 -0.92 -22.45 -4.01
N ASN A 39 -0.58 -22.64 -2.72
CA ASN A 39 -0.54 -21.58 -1.72
C ASN A 39 0.81 -20.83 -1.69
N ASP A 40 1.73 -21.07 -2.63
CA ASP A 40 2.98 -20.32 -2.73
C ASP A 40 2.80 -18.87 -3.24
N ILE A 41 1.70 -18.21 -2.86
CA ILE A 41 1.33 -16.86 -3.29
C ILE A 41 1.10 -15.89 -2.12
N ASP A 42 1.21 -16.34 -0.87
CA ASP A 42 0.99 -15.49 0.31
C ASP A 42 1.92 -14.27 0.36
N SER A 43 3.16 -14.42 -0.08
CA SER A 43 4.16 -13.34 -0.14
C SER A 43 4.13 -12.54 -1.43
N ILE A 44 3.33 -12.92 -2.42
CA ILE A 44 3.52 -12.51 -3.81
C ILE A 44 3.39 -10.99 -4.02
N LEU A 45 2.54 -10.33 -3.24
CA LEU A 45 2.33 -8.88 -3.26
C LEU A 45 3.48 -8.09 -2.60
N THR A 46 4.32 -8.75 -1.81
CA THR A 46 5.43 -8.14 -1.06
C THR A 46 6.81 -8.47 -1.64
N GLU A 47 6.88 -9.36 -2.62
CA GLU A 47 8.10 -9.71 -3.34
C GLU A 47 8.65 -8.54 -4.17
N ASP A 48 9.95 -8.59 -4.51
CA ASP A 48 10.57 -7.61 -5.39
C ASP A 48 10.24 -7.90 -6.86
N TRP A 49 9.66 -6.91 -7.53
CA TRP A 49 9.22 -6.96 -8.93
C TRP A 49 9.78 -5.79 -9.76
N ALA A 50 10.89 -5.17 -9.32
CA ALA A 50 11.49 -4.02 -9.99
C ALA A 50 11.85 -4.27 -11.47
N ASP A 51 12.04 -5.52 -11.87
CA ASP A 51 12.31 -5.95 -13.24
C ASP A 51 11.07 -5.95 -14.15
N PHE A 52 9.85 -5.89 -13.60
CA PHE A 52 8.61 -5.93 -14.38
C PHE A 52 7.63 -4.78 -14.08
N ASP A 53 7.59 -4.24 -12.86
CA ASP A 53 6.65 -3.17 -12.43
C ASP A 53 6.74 -1.89 -13.31
N ARG A 54 7.86 -1.69 -14.02
CA ARG A 54 8.02 -0.55 -14.92
C ARG A 54 7.31 -0.70 -16.25
N GLU A 55 7.19 -1.91 -16.78
CA GLU A 55 6.80 -2.20 -18.17
C GLU A 55 5.42 -2.88 -18.24
N TYR A 56 5.15 -3.84 -17.34
CA TYR A 56 3.98 -4.71 -17.42
C TYR A 56 2.93 -4.28 -16.39
N ARG A 57 2.26 -3.16 -16.68
CA ARG A 57 1.32 -2.49 -15.76
C ARG A 57 -0.14 -2.79 -16.06
N ILE A 58 -0.93 -2.77 -15.00
CA ILE A 58 -2.39 -2.83 -15.03
C ILE A 58 -2.96 -1.63 -14.28
N TYR A 59 -4.17 -1.22 -14.65
CA TYR A 59 -4.80 -0.01 -14.12
C TYR A 59 -6.19 -0.35 -13.58
N ILE A 60 -6.53 0.23 -12.43
CA ILE A 60 -7.92 0.26 -11.98
C ILE A 60 -8.56 1.48 -12.63
N GLU A 61 -9.53 1.24 -13.51
CA GLU A 61 -10.23 2.29 -14.20
C GLU A 61 -11.36 2.82 -13.32
N GLY A 62 -12.56 2.28 -13.48
CA GLY A 62 -13.75 2.67 -12.75
C GLY A 62 -14.55 1.44 -12.35
N CYS A 63 -15.87 1.54 -12.38
CA CYS A 63 -16.75 0.37 -12.30
C CYS A 63 -17.58 0.17 -13.58
N ASP A 64 -17.96 -1.09 -13.84
CA ASP A 64 -18.98 -1.40 -14.83
C ASP A 64 -20.38 -1.09 -14.28
N LYS A 65 -21.40 -1.17 -15.15
CA LYS A 65 -22.78 -0.83 -14.79
C LYS A 65 -23.41 -1.76 -13.76
N ASP A 66 -22.84 -2.95 -13.57
CA ASP A 66 -23.23 -3.89 -12.50
C ASP A 66 -22.43 -3.67 -11.21
N GLY A 67 -21.62 -2.62 -11.19
CA GLY A 67 -20.86 -2.15 -10.06
C GLY A 67 -19.60 -2.95 -9.73
N LYS A 68 -19.04 -3.68 -10.69
CA LYS A 68 -17.78 -4.42 -10.52
C LYS A 68 -16.61 -3.59 -11.02
N PRO A 69 -15.43 -3.70 -10.39
CA PRO A 69 -14.27 -2.92 -10.79
C PRO A 69 -13.83 -3.27 -12.20
N VAL A 70 -13.44 -2.26 -12.95
CA VAL A 70 -12.87 -2.39 -14.29
C VAL A 70 -11.35 -2.30 -14.19
N ILE A 71 -10.68 -3.36 -14.65
CA ILE A 71 -9.23 -3.46 -14.71
C ILE A 71 -8.82 -3.42 -16.18
N SER A 72 -7.92 -2.51 -16.54
CA SER A 72 -7.36 -2.45 -17.89
C SER A 72 -5.90 -2.92 -17.90
N MET A 73 -5.52 -3.55 -19.00
CA MET A 73 -4.15 -3.88 -19.33
C MET A 73 -3.91 -3.67 -20.82
N PHE A 74 -2.65 -3.38 -21.18
CA PHE A 74 -2.27 -3.04 -22.54
C PHE A 74 -1.18 -4.00 -23.05
N PRO A 75 -1.48 -5.31 -23.24
CA PRO A 75 -0.47 -6.27 -23.67
C PRO A 75 0.16 -5.94 -25.02
N GLY A 76 -0.49 -5.16 -25.87
CA GLY A 76 0.13 -4.67 -27.11
C GLY A 76 1.38 -3.82 -26.89
N ASP A 77 1.50 -3.17 -25.73
CA ASP A 77 2.66 -2.33 -25.38
C ASP A 77 3.83 -3.15 -24.78
N TRP A 78 3.61 -4.44 -24.47
CA TRP A 78 4.52 -5.26 -23.67
C TRP A 78 5.53 -6.03 -24.53
N ASP A 79 6.83 -6.05 -24.15
CA ASP A 79 7.82 -6.87 -24.85
C ASP A 79 7.82 -8.33 -24.34
N ILE A 80 6.83 -9.11 -24.78
CA ILE A 80 6.69 -10.52 -24.39
C ILE A 80 7.85 -11.38 -24.92
N ARG A 81 8.32 -11.10 -26.14
CA ARG A 81 9.45 -11.82 -26.73
C ARG A 81 10.69 -11.72 -25.86
N ARG A 82 11.03 -10.54 -25.35
CA ARG A 82 12.19 -10.35 -24.47
C ARG A 82 12.10 -11.24 -23.24
N VAL A 83 10.93 -11.34 -22.61
CA VAL A 83 10.72 -12.26 -21.48
C VAL A 83 10.94 -13.71 -21.90
N ALA A 84 10.31 -14.11 -23.00
CA ALA A 84 10.31 -15.49 -23.48
C ALA A 84 11.71 -15.99 -23.86
N ILE A 85 12.57 -15.11 -24.41
CA ILE A 85 13.93 -15.48 -24.85
C ILE A 85 15.02 -15.24 -23.79
N SER A 86 14.75 -14.44 -22.76
CA SER A 86 15.75 -14.12 -21.70
C SER A 86 15.79 -15.15 -20.57
N GLY A 87 15.06 -16.27 -20.70
CA GLY A 87 14.96 -17.28 -19.64
C GLY A 87 14.14 -16.83 -18.42
N LYS A 88 13.45 -15.69 -18.50
CA LYS A 88 12.66 -15.12 -17.40
C LYS A 88 11.22 -15.61 -17.35
N THR A 89 10.80 -16.51 -18.24
CA THR A 89 9.41 -17.00 -18.37
C THR A 89 8.81 -17.46 -17.04
N LYS A 90 9.51 -18.27 -16.24
CA LYS A 90 8.99 -18.74 -14.93
C LYS A 90 8.75 -17.59 -13.96
N ARG A 91 9.67 -16.64 -13.89
CA ARG A 91 9.56 -15.45 -13.03
C ARG A 91 8.43 -14.53 -13.50
N PHE A 92 8.27 -14.38 -14.81
CA PHE A 92 7.19 -13.61 -15.40
C PHE A 92 5.83 -14.25 -15.19
N MET A 93 5.70 -15.58 -15.28
CA MET A 93 4.47 -16.27 -14.92
C MET A 93 4.06 -16.01 -13.48
N ARG A 94 5.02 -16.01 -12.53
CA ARG A 94 4.76 -15.59 -11.15
C ARG A 94 4.35 -14.12 -11.05
N TYR A 95 4.97 -13.25 -11.84
CA TYR A 95 4.57 -11.85 -11.93
C TYR A 95 3.14 -11.67 -12.47
N LEU A 96 2.69 -12.48 -13.44
CA LEU A 96 1.31 -12.45 -13.92
C LEU A 96 0.33 -12.88 -12.81
N ILE A 97 0.66 -13.89 -12.01
CA ILE A 97 -0.13 -14.27 -10.81
C ILE A 97 -0.23 -13.07 -9.86
N LYS A 98 0.88 -12.35 -9.64
CA LYS A 98 0.88 -11.12 -8.83
C LYS A 98 -0.09 -10.08 -9.39
N LEU A 99 -0.15 -9.87 -10.71
CA LEU A 99 -1.10 -8.93 -11.33
C LEU A 99 -2.56 -9.35 -11.07
N PHE A 100 -2.88 -10.64 -11.12
CA PHE A 100 -4.22 -11.13 -10.76
C PHE A 100 -4.53 -10.91 -9.28
N GLU A 101 -3.58 -11.19 -8.38
CA GLU A 101 -3.75 -10.93 -6.95
C GLU A 101 -3.97 -9.45 -6.63
N GLU A 102 -3.26 -8.56 -7.32
CA GLU A 102 -3.46 -7.10 -7.20
C GLU A 102 -4.83 -6.66 -7.70
N ALA A 103 -5.27 -7.15 -8.86
CA ALA A 103 -6.62 -6.90 -9.34
C ALA A 103 -7.68 -7.38 -8.32
N LEU A 104 -7.41 -8.51 -7.66
CA LEU A 104 -8.26 -9.07 -6.60
C LEU A 104 -8.24 -8.29 -5.30
N VAL A 105 -7.21 -7.49 -5.00
CA VAL A 105 -7.22 -6.58 -3.84
C VAL A 105 -8.39 -5.61 -3.96
N THR A 106 -8.67 -5.12 -5.17
CA THR A 106 -9.81 -4.23 -5.42
C THR A 106 -11.14 -4.88 -5.08
N VAL A 107 -11.36 -6.10 -5.56
CA VAL A 107 -12.57 -6.88 -5.27
C VAL A 107 -12.69 -7.13 -3.76
N ARG A 108 -11.62 -7.58 -3.09
CA ARG A 108 -11.61 -7.84 -1.64
C ARG A 108 -11.96 -6.61 -0.82
N ALA A 109 -11.38 -5.46 -1.16
CA ALA A 109 -11.65 -4.24 -0.42
C ALA A 109 -13.07 -3.69 -0.69
N MET A 110 -13.67 -3.93 -1.86
CA MET A 110 -15.10 -3.68 -2.05
C MET A 110 -15.97 -4.59 -1.18
N GLN A 111 -15.60 -5.87 -1.02
CA GLN A 111 -16.29 -6.79 -0.11
C GLN A 111 -16.20 -6.36 1.35
N GLU A 112 -15.04 -5.90 1.80
CA GLU A 112 -14.84 -5.35 3.15
C GLU A 112 -15.70 -4.11 3.42
N SER A 113 -16.05 -3.36 2.38
CA SER A 113 -16.99 -2.24 2.45
C SER A 113 -18.47 -2.66 2.54
N GLY A 114 -18.75 -3.96 2.56
CA GLY A 114 -20.10 -4.52 2.64
C GLY A 114 -20.77 -4.76 1.27
N GLN A 115 -20.03 -4.62 0.16
CA GLN A 115 -20.57 -4.84 -1.17
C GLN A 115 -20.49 -6.31 -1.59
N ASN A 116 -21.52 -6.80 -2.30
CA ASN A 116 -21.57 -8.16 -2.82
C ASN A 116 -20.86 -8.29 -4.18
N VAL A 117 -19.59 -7.89 -4.23
CA VAL A 117 -18.76 -7.94 -5.45
C VAL A 117 -17.84 -9.14 -5.39
N THR A 118 -17.98 -10.08 -6.33
CA THR A 118 -17.14 -11.30 -6.41
C THR A 118 -16.21 -11.34 -7.61
N GLN A 119 -16.35 -10.41 -8.55
CA GLN A 119 -15.77 -10.48 -9.89
C GLN A 119 -15.31 -9.10 -10.36
N ALA A 120 -14.50 -9.06 -11.41
CA ALA A 120 -14.04 -7.85 -12.09
C ALA A 120 -14.27 -7.91 -13.61
N THR A 121 -14.42 -6.76 -14.25
CA THR A 121 -14.39 -6.64 -15.71
C THR A 121 -12.98 -6.31 -16.15
N ILE A 122 -12.41 -7.11 -17.05
CA ILE A 122 -11.02 -6.97 -17.49
C ILE A 122 -10.98 -6.57 -18.97
N ILE A 123 -10.27 -5.51 -19.28
CA ILE A 123 -10.06 -5.01 -20.65
C ILE A 123 -8.61 -5.25 -21.05
N CYS A 124 -8.39 -5.92 -22.18
CA CYS A 124 -7.08 -6.16 -22.78
C CYS A 124 -6.99 -5.45 -24.13
N ASP A 125 -6.13 -4.44 -24.24
CA ASP A 125 -5.90 -3.71 -25.49
C ASP A 125 -4.67 -4.22 -26.24
N LEU A 126 -4.88 -4.61 -27.50
CA LEU A 126 -3.86 -5.12 -28.42
C LEU A 126 -3.54 -4.16 -29.58
N ALA A 127 -3.80 -2.86 -29.43
CA ALA A 127 -3.54 -1.84 -30.46
C ALA A 127 -2.13 -1.95 -31.06
N GLU A 128 -1.10 -1.99 -30.21
CA GLU A 128 0.32 -2.02 -30.60
C GLU A 128 0.87 -3.43 -30.83
N PHE A 129 -0.01 -4.43 -30.98
CA PHE A 129 0.43 -5.80 -31.21
C PHE A 129 1.33 -5.93 -32.44
N SER A 130 2.51 -6.51 -32.20
CA SER A 130 3.50 -6.89 -33.20
C SER A 130 3.67 -8.40 -33.23
N VAL A 131 3.57 -9.02 -34.42
CA VAL A 131 3.82 -10.46 -34.63
C VAL A 131 5.20 -10.86 -34.13
N ILE A 132 6.21 -10.00 -34.35
CA ILE A 132 7.59 -10.25 -33.95
C ILE A 132 7.71 -10.31 -32.42
N THR A 133 7.06 -9.39 -31.72
CA THR A 133 7.19 -9.20 -30.27
C THR A 133 6.24 -10.11 -29.48
N HIS A 134 5.09 -10.47 -30.05
CA HIS A 134 4.00 -11.11 -29.30
C HIS A 134 3.65 -12.52 -29.80
N ALA A 135 3.94 -12.88 -31.06
CA ALA A 135 3.56 -14.17 -31.65
C ALA A 135 4.78 -15.08 -31.93
N CYS A 136 5.86 -14.93 -31.16
CA CYS A 136 6.98 -15.85 -31.23
C CYS A 136 6.58 -17.26 -30.73
N PRO A 137 7.22 -18.36 -31.18
CA PRO A 137 6.86 -19.70 -30.71
C PRO A 137 6.91 -19.86 -29.18
N SER A 138 7.92 -19.28 -28.52
CA SER A 138 8.04 -19.27 -27.06
C SER A 138 6.97 -18.40 -26.37
N CYS A 139 6.46 -17.39 -27.06
CA CYS A 139 5.38 -16.53 -26.59
C CYS A 139 4.05 -17.32 -26.54
N ILE A 140 3.79 -18.14 -27.55
CA ILE A 140 2.59 -19.00 -27.61
C ILE A 140 2.55 -19.96 -26.42
N ALA A 141 3.68 -20.59 -26.09
CA ALA A 141 3.78 -21.47 -24.91
C ALA A 141 3.45 -20.73 -23.60
N LEU A 142 3.88 -19.46 -23.48
CA LEU A 142 3.57 -18.60 -22.33
C LEU A 142 2.05 -18.34 -22.22
N TYR A 143 1.37 -18.03 -23.33
CA TYR A 143 -0.07 -17.81 -23.31
C TYR A 143 -0.87 -19.07 -22.96
N ILE A 144 -0.44 -20.25 -23.42
CA ILE A 144 -1.07 -21.53 -23.03
C ILE A 144 -0.91 -21.78 -21.53
N GLN A 145 0.29 -21.50 -20.99
CA GLN A 145 0.55 -21.60 -19.55
C GLN A 145 -0.30 -20.59 -18.76
N LEU A 146 -0.45 -19.36 -19.25
CA LEU A 146 -1.33 -18.34 -18.67
C LEU A 146 -2.79 -18.78 -18.65
N GLY A 147 -3.31 -19.32 -19.75
CA GLY A 147 -4.67 -19.87 -19.80
C GLY A 147 -4.88 -21.00 -18.80
N THR A 148 -3.95 -21.96 -18.76
CA THR A 148 -3.99 -23.08 -17.78
C THR A 148 -3.94 -22.58 -16.34
N MET A 149 -3.07 -21.61 -16.05
CA MET A 149 -2.95 -21.00 -14.72
C MET A 149 -4.25 -20.29 -14.34
N TYR A 150 -4.81 -19.47 -15.22
CA TYR A 150 -6.07 -18.77 -14.98
C TYR A 150 -7.22 -19.73 -14.68
N GLU A 151 -7.40 -20.75 -15.53
CA GLU A 151 -8.43 -21.78 -15.34
C GLU A 151 -8.25 -22.44 -13.98
N ASN A 152 -7.04 -22.92 -13.66
CA ASN A 152 -6.81 -23.69 -12.44
C ASN A 152 -6.94 -22.88 -11.15
N ASN A 153 -6.44 -21.63 -11.14
CA ASN A 153 -6.23 -20.85 -9.93
C ASN A 153 -7.26 -19.73 -9.72
N TYR A 154 -7.87 -19.22 -10.80
CA TYR A 154 -8.77 -18.05 -10.75
C TYR A 154 -10.16 -18.34 -11.34
N PRO A 155 -10.80 -19.47 -11.01
CA PRO A 155 -12.09 -19.81 -11.60
C PRO A 155 -13.16 -18.78 -11.21
N GLY A 156 -13.89 -18.31 -12.23
CA GLY A 156 -14.97 -17.35 -12.04
C GLY A 156 -14.52 -15.96 -11.58
N LEU A 157 -13.25 -15.59 -11.71
CA LEU A 157 -12.74 -14.26 -11.37
C LEU A 157 -13.35 -13.15 -12.25
N ALA A 158 -13.41 -13.38 -13.56
CA ALA A 158 -13.89 -12.38 -14.50
C ALA A 158 -15.41 -12.37 -14.62
N HIS A 159 -15.99 -11.17 -14.59
CA HIS A 159 -17.36 -10.92 -15.03
C HIS A 159 -17.41 -10.80 -16.57
N ARG A 160 -16.45 -10.07 -17.13
CA ARG A 160 -16.19 -9.93 -18.57
C ARG A 160 -14.67 -9.92 -18.79
N LEU A 161 -14.21 -10.59 -19.83
CA LEU A 161 -12.85 -10.48 -20.37
C LEU A 161 -12.97 -9.89 -21.78
N ILE A 162 -12.56 -8.65 -21.99
CA ILE A 162 -12.81 -7.91 -23.23
C ILE A 162 -11.48 -7.62 -23.93
N GLY A 163 -11.23 -8.32 -25.04
CA GLY A 163 -10.11 -8.03 -25.94
C GLY A 163 -10.51 -7.01 -26.99
N ILE A 164 -9.81 -5.87 -27.05
CA ILE A 164 -10.03 -4.83 -28.07
C ILE A 164 -8.80 -4.67 -28.97
N ASN A 165 -9.02 -4.10 -30.15
CA ASN A 165 -7.99 -3.92 -31.17
C ASN A 165 -7.28 -5.22 -31.58
N VAL A 166 -7.96 -6.35 -31.45
CA VAL A 166 -7.36 -7.68 -31.64
C VAL A 166 -7.04 -7.91 -33.12
N PRO A 167 -5.75 -8.08 -33.48
CA PRO A 167 -5.36 -8.31 -34.87
C PRO A 167 -5.93 -9.63 -35.42
N GLN A 168 -6.15 -9.69 -36.73
CA GLN A 168 -6.73 -10.87 -37.37
C GLN A 168 -5.94 -12.16 -37.08
N VAL A 169 -4.61 -12.08 -37.06
CA VAL A 169 -3.74 -13.23 -36.72
C VAL A 169 -4.02 -13.79 -35.32
N VAL A 170 -4.34 -12.92 -34.36
CA VAL A 170 -4.71 -13.32 -32.99
C VAL A 170 -6.10 -13.94 -32.97
N GLN A 171 -7.05 -13.43 -33.75
CA GLN A 171 -8.39 -14.02 -33.87
C GLN A 171 -8.33 -15.45 -34.43
N THR A 172 -7.49 -15.69 -35.44
CA THR A 172 -7.30 -17.04 -36.00
C THR A 172 -6.67 -18.00 -34.97
N MET A 173 -5.69 -17.53 -34.20
CA MET A 173 -5.13 -18.32 -33.10
C MET A 173 -6.17 -18.57 -32.00
N TRP A 174 -7.00 -17.57 -31.70
CA TRP A 174 -8.05 -17.66 -30.70
C TRP A 174 -9.09 -18.75 -31.02
N ASP A 175 -9.52 -18.85 -32.28
CA ASP A 175 -10.43 -19.91 -32.72
C ASP A 175 -9.89 -21.33 -32.48
N LEU A 176 -8.57 -21.50 -32.45
CA LEU A 176 -7.91 -22.77 -32.11
C LEU A 176 -7.84 -22.99 -30.59
N PHE A 177 -7.62 -21.92 -29.82
CA PHE A 177 -7.40 -22.01 -28.37
C PHE A 177 -8.68 -21.99 -27.54
N LYS A 178 -9.82 -21.52 -28.07
CA LYS A 178 -11.09 -21.44 -27.32
C LYS A 178 -11.55 -22.79 -26.74
N HIS A 179 -11.18 -23.90 -27.36
CA HIS A 179 -11.50 -25.25 -26.89
C HIS A 179 -10.68 -25.70 -25.67
N LEU A 180 -9.61 -24.98 -25.33
CA LEU A 180 -8.82 -25.22 -24.13
C LEU A 180 -9.39 -24.51 -22.90
N LEU A 181 -10.30 -23.56 -23.08
CA LEU A 181 -10.95 -22.86 -21.98
C LEU A 181 -12.18 -23.62 -21.50
N SER A 182 -12.51 -23.45 -20.22
CA SER A 182 -13.78 -23.94 -19.69
C SER A 182 -14.94 -23.18 -20.34
N PRO A 183 -16.14 -23.79 -20.42
CA PRO A 183 -17.33 -23.10 -20.93
C PRO A 183 -17.62 -21.79 -20.20
N GLN A 184 -17.32 -21.74 -18.89
CA GLN A 184 -17.49 -20.54 -18.07
C GLN A 184 -16.55 -19.41 -18.51
N THR A 185 -15.27 -19.68 -18.75
CA THR A 185 -14.34 -18.66 -19.22
C THR A 185 -14.63 -18.25 -20.66
N ALA A 186 -15.00 -19.20 -21.52
CA ALA A 186 -15.36 -18.92 -22.91
C ALA A 186 -16.59 -17.99 -23.03
N ASP A 187 -17.57 -18.13 -22.15
CA ASP A 187 -18.80 -17.31 -22.14
C ASP A 187 -18.53 -15.84 -21.78
N VAL A 188 -17.58 -15.59 -20.86
CA VAL A 188 -17.24 -14.22 -20.42
C VAL A 188 -16.22 -13.53 -21.33
N LEU A 189 -15.62 -14.25 -22.28
CA LEU A 189 -14.57 -13.74 -23.16
C LEU A 189 -15.14 -13.17 -24.46
N HIS A 190 -14.94 -11.88 -24.66
CA HIS A 190 -15.42 -11.13 -25.82
C HIS A 190 -14.24 -10.51 -26.57
N VAL A 191 -14.06 -10.91 -27.83
CA VAL A 191 -12.92 -10.49 -28.66
C VAL A 191 -13.43 -9.61 -29.79
N TYR A 192 -12.87 -8.40 -29.88
CA TYR A 192 -13.21 -7.43 -30.91
C TYR A 192 -11.98 -7.06 -31.74
N SER A 193 -12.19 -6.93 -33.05
CA SER A 193 -11.14 -6.54 -34.00
C SER A 193 -10.70 -5.08 -33.82
N ARG A 194 -9.90 -4.56 -34.75
CA ARG A 194 -9.52 -3.14 -34.81
C ARG A 194 -10.64 -2.19 -35.23
N ASP A 195 -11.87 -2.69 -35.46
CA ASP A 195 -13.03 -1.81 -35.66
C ASP A 195 -13.39 -1.09 -34.36
N ARG A 196 -12.91 0.14 -34.25
CA ARG A 196 -13.16 1.05 -33.13
C ARG A 196 -14.63 1.23 -32.82
N ARG A 197 -15.48 1.37 -33.83
CA ARG A 197 -16.91 1.60 -33.59
C ARG A 197 -17.56 0.34 -33.00
N ALA A 198 -17.13 -0.84 -33.42
CA ALA A 198 -17.66 -2.10 -32.89
C ALA A 198 -17.27 -2.31 -31.43
N TRP A 199 -15.99 -2.20 -31.08
CA TRP A 199 -15.56 -2.43 -29.71
C TRP A 199 -16.00 -1.31 -28.76
N GLU A 200 -16.06 -0.04 -29.20
CA GLU A 200 -16.60 1.04 -28.36
C GLU A 200 -18.08 0.80 -28.03
N ARG A 201 -18.90 0.39 -29.02
CA ARG A 201 -20.31 0.04 -28.76
C ARG A 201 -20.44 -1.09 -27.73
N ALA A 202 -19.56 -2.09 -27.79
CA ALA A 202 -19.56 -3.19 -26.84
C ALA A 202 -19.11 -2.74 -25.44
N LEU A 203 -18.00 -2.01 -25.33
CA LEU A 203 -17.52 -1.48 -24.05
C LEU A 203 -18.57 -0.60 -23.38
N PHE A 204 -19.17 0.34 -24.12
CA PHE A 204 -20.14 1.27 -23.55
C PHE A 204 -21.53 0.67 -23.31
N LYS A 205 -21.77 -0.56 -23.76
CA LYS A 205 -22.91 -1.35 -23.32
C LYS A 205 -22.73 -1.75 -21.85
N GLU A 206 -21.53 -2.16 -21.46
CA GLU A 206 -21.21 -2.70 -20.13
C GLU A 206 -20.70 -1.63 -19.15
N ILE A 207 -20.02 -0.58 -19.63
CA ILE A 207 -19.30 0.40 -18.79
C ILE A 207 -19.70 1.83 -19.20
N ASP A 208 -19.88 2.75 -18.26
CA ASP A 208 -20.16 4.14 -18.59
C ASP A 208 -18.93 4.86 -19.16
N ARG A 209 -19.16 5.79 -20.09
CA ARG A 209 -18.06 6.52 -20.76
C ARG A 209 -17.18 7.28 -19.78
N ASP A 210 -17.75 7.79 -18.71
CA ASP A 210 -17.04 8.60 -17.71
C ASP A 210 -16.15 7.76 -16.78
N GLU A 211 -16.32 6.43 -16.80
CA GLU A 211 -15.52 5.47 -16.02
C GLU A 211 -14.24 5.02 -16.77
N LEU A 212 -14.15 5.30 -18.09
CA LEU A 212 -13.03 4.90 -18.94
C LEU A 212 -12.19 6.08 -19.45
N PRO A 213 -10.85 5.93 -19.56
CA PRO A 213 -9.96 6.96 -20.09
C PRO A 213 -10.16 7.13 -21.60
N LYS A 214 -9.65 8.25 -22.14
CA LYS A 214 -9.70 8.55 -23.58
C LYS A 214 -9.06 7.47 -24.44
N ARG A 215 -8.03 6.78 -23.94
CA ARG A 215 -7.36 5.66 -24.64
C ARG A 215 -8.34 4.52 -24.94
N LEU A 216 -9.32 4.30 -24.06
CA LEU A 216 -10.38 3.30 -24.22
C LEU A 216 -11.68 3.92 -24.77
N GLY A 217 -11.60 5.11 -25.38
CA GLY A 217 -12.73 5.82 -26.00
C GLY A 217 -13.66 6.53 -25.02
N GLY A 218 -13.33 6.57 -23.74
CA GLY A 218 -14.14 7.21 -22.69
C GLY A 218 -13.87 8.70 -22.51
N ASN A 219 -14.52 9.27 -21.51
CA ASN A 219 -14.53 10.70 -21.18
C ASN A 219 -13.85 11.02 -19.84
N LYS A 220 -13.34 10.00 -19.13
CA LYS A 220 -12.69 10.18 -17.83
C LYS A 220 -11.53 11.17 -17.97
N LYS A 221 -11.53 12.19 -17.11
CA LYS A 221 -10.55 13.30 -17.16
C LYS A 221 -9.15 12.88 -16.74
N HIS A 222 -9.04 11.84 -15.91
CA HIS A 222 -7.79 11.31 -15.39
C HIS A 222 -7.67 9.84 -15.80
N ASP A 223 -6.45 9.40 -16.06
CA ASP A 223 -6.17 8.00 -16.36
C ASP A 223 -6.51 7.10 -15.16
N GLY A 224 -6.69 5.80 -15.42
CA GLY A 224 -6.85 4.80 -14.38
C GLY A 224 -5.72 4.83 -13.36
N LEU A 225 -6.02 4.39 -12.14
CA LEU A 225 -5.03 4.30 -11.08
C LEU A 225 -4.06 3.15 -11.38
N ASP A 226 -2.80 3.49 -11.57
CA ASP A 226 -1.71 2.53 -11.68
C ASP A 226 -1.57 1.76 -10.36
N LEU A 227 -1.65 0.44 -10.41
CA LEU A 227 -1.58 -0.40 -9.21
C LEU A 227 -0.21 -0.35 -8.50
N VAL A 228 0.86 0.00 -9.22
CA VAL A 228 2.17 0.26 -8.61
C VAL A 228 2.12 1.57 -7.80
N GLU A 229 1.50 2.62 -8.35
CA GLU A 229 1.31 3.90 -7.65
C GLU A 229 0.39 3.72 -6.43
N TYR A 230 -0.69 2.93 -6.58
CA TYR A 230 -1.58 2.55 -5.49
C TYR A 230 -0.83 1.91 -4.31
N ARG A 231 0.04 0.93 -4.59
CA ARG A 231 0.84 0.26 -3.56
C ARG A 231 1.71 1.26 -2.80
N GLU A 232 2.39 2.15 -3.53
CA GLU A 232 3.28 3.15 -2.93
C GLU A 232 2.51 4.22 -2.14
N LEU A 233 1.30 4.58 -2.58
CA LEU A 233 0.38 5.43 -1.82
C LEU A 233 -0.05 4.76 -0.52
N ASN A 234 -0.47 3.50 -0.58
CA ASN A 234 -0.94 2.76 0.58
C ASN A 234 0.17 2.60 1.64
N LYS A 235 1.40 2.26 1.22
CA LYS A 235 2.58 2.19 2.10
C LYS A 235 2.84 3.49 2.86
N LYS A 236 2.60 4.65 2.23
CA LYS A 236 2.88 5.97 2.80
C LYS A 236 1.75 6.54 3.63
N THR A 237 0.50 6.20 3.30
CA THR A 237 -0.67 6.92 3.81
C THR A 237 -1.52 6.11 4.79
N GLN A 238 -1.29 4.79 4.92
CA GLN A 238 -2.15 3.88 5.69
C GLN A 238 -3.65 4.06 5.39
N VAL A 239 -3.99 4.60 4.22
CA VAL A 239 -5.38 4.78 3.78
C VAL A 239 -5.95 3.40 3.51
N SER A 240 -7.08 3.06 4.14
CA SER A 240 -7.68 1.74 3.91
C SER A 240 -7.97 1.56 2.42
N HIS A 241 -7.69 0.36 1.91
CA HIS A 241 -7.96 -0.01 0.52
C HIS A 241 -9.41 0.35 0.13
N VAL A 242 -10.34 0.20 1.08
CA VAL A 242 -11.75 0.54 0.97
C VAL A 242 -12.00 2.01 0.60
N ALA A 243 -11.33 2.96 1.25
CA ALA A 243 -11.55 4.39 1.04
C ALA A 243 -11.04 4.87 -0.32
N LEU A 244 -9.92 4.33 -0.77
CA LEU A 244 -9.33 4.69 -2.06
C LEU A 244 -10.12 4.08 -3.23
N LEU A 245 -10.73 2.91 -3.04
CA LEU A 245 -11.58 2.26 -4.05
C LEU A 245 -13.00 2.84 -4.12
N ALA A 246 -13.52 3.37 -3.02
CA ALA A 246 -14.78 4.12 -3.02
C ALA A 246 -14.72 5.37 -3.92
N LEU A 247 -13.54 5.97 -4.09
CA LEU A 247 -13.29 7.07 -5.02
C LEU A 247 -13.24 6.64 -6.49
N ILE A 248 -12.98 5.35 -6.76
CA ILE A 248 -12.78 4.84 -8.12
C ILE A 248 -14.10 4.47 -8.79
N CYS A 249 -15.05 3.89 -8.04
CA CYS A 249 -16.28 3.35 -8.61
C CYS A 249 -17.52 4.24 -8.46
N SER A 250 -17.35 5.52 -8.13
CA SER A 250 -18.43 6.53 -8.09
C SER A 250 -19.71 6.11 -7.34
N PHE A 251 -19.64 5.17 -6.38
CA PHE A 251 -20.83 4.74 -5.65
C PHE A 251 -21.20 5.76 -4.58
N PRO A 252 -22.51 6.00 -4.36
CA PRO A 252 -22.95 6.44 -3.06
C PRO A 252 -22.69 5.29 -2.09
N VAL A 253 -21.53 5.31 -1.44
CA VAL A 253 -21.33 4.54 -0.21
C VAL A 253 -22.51 4.93 0.67
N ASN A 254 -23.25 3.94 1.18
CA ASN A 254 -24.23 4.20 2.22
C ASN A 254 -23.43 4.70 3.42
N ALA A 255 -23.26 6.02 3.48
CA ALA A 255 -22.16 6.65 4.16
C ALA A 255 -22.40 6.55 5.67
N THR A 256 -21.73 5.60 6.31
CA THR A 256 -21.03 6.00 7.52
C THR A 256 -20.03 7.07 7.09
N PRO A 257 -20.13 8.32 7.59
CA PRO A 257 -19.29 9.41 7.10
C PRO A 257 -17.82 9.06 7.36
N GLN A 258 -17.11 8.66 6.30
CA GLN A 258 -15.69 8.34 6.40
C GLN A 258 -14.89 9.62 6.53
N CYS A 259 -14.00 9.66 7.53
CA CYS A 259 -13.21 10.82 7.88
C CYS A 259 -11.93 10.89 7.05
N LEU A 260 -12.09 11.17 5.76
CA LEU A 260 -11.00 11.31 4.81
C LEU A 260 -10.51 12.76 4.70
N PRO A 261 -9.19 12.96 4.60
CA PRO A 261 -8.61 14.26 4.32
C PRO A 261 -9.06 14.83 2.96
N SER A 262 -9.38 16.11 2.93
CA SER A 262 -9.72 16.88 1.73
C SER A 262 -8.99 18.21 1.73
N TYR A 263 -8.46 18.59 0.57
CA TYR A 263 -7.88 19.93 0.37
C TYR A 263 -8.89 20.92 -0.22
N GLN A 264 -10.05 20.43 -0.66
CA GLN A 264 -11.09 21.23 -1.32
C GLN A 264 -12.10 21.79 -0.34
N ASP A 265 -12.20 21.19 0.84
CA ASP A 265 -13.08 21.60 1.93
C ASP A 265 -12.39 21.41 3.28
N CYS A 266 -12.89 22.11 4.29
CA CYS A 266 -12.36 22.07 5.66
C CYS A 266 -13.26 21.27 6.61
N SER A 267 -14.29 20.60 6.07
CA SER A 267 -15.34 19.96 6.87
C SER A 267 -14.88 18.71 7.61
N PHE A 268 -13.68 18.21 7.32
CA PHE A 268 -13.02 17.17 8.11
C PHE A 268 -12.99 17.52 9.62
N TYR A 269 -12.70 18.77 9.96
CA TYR A 269 -12.59 19.18 11.36
C TYR A 269 -13.95 19.14 12.07
N SER A 270 -15.00 19.68 11.46
CA SER A 270 -16.35 19.72 12.04
C SER A 270 -17.12 18.41 11.94
N ARG A 271 -17.05 17.72 10.81
CA ARG A 271 -17.82 16.50 10.55
C ARG A 271 -17.23 15.27 11.24
N CYS A 272 -15.92 15.29 11.49
CA CYS A 272 -15.18 14.11 11.91
C CYS A 272 -14.45 14.31 13.23
N LEU A 273 -13.44 15.17 13.27
CA LEU A 273 -12.62 15.31 14.48
C LEU A 273 -13.45 15.79 15.68
N GLU A 274 -14.26 16.83 15.49
CA GLU A 274 -15.16 17.37 16.53
C GLU A 274 -16.29 16.39 16.89
N LYS A 275 -16.76 15.59 15.92
CA LYS A 275 -17.79 14.58 16.17
C LYS A 275 -17.28 13.44 17.04
N THR A 276 -16.03 13.02 16.84
CA THR A 276 -15.40 11.92 17.58
C THR A 276 -14.92 12.37 18.95
N THR A 277 -14.42 13.61 19.09
CA THR A 277 -14.05 14.18 20.38
C THR A 277 -14.57 15.62 20.48
N PRO A 278 -15.78 15.83 21.02
CA PRO A 278 -16.40 17.15 21.10
C PRO A 278 -15.66 18.04 22.09
N CYS A 279 -14.97 19.07 21.59
CA CYS A 279 -14.18 20.03 22.37
C CYS A 279 -14.79 21.44 22.36
N GLY A 280 -15.88 21.64 21.61
CA GLY A 280 -16.63 22.88 21.52
C GLY A 280 -16.02 23.89 20.53
N PRO A 281 -16.66 25.06 20.37
CA PRO A 281 -16.27 26.08 19.38
C PRO A 281 -14.90 26.73 19.66
N SER A 282 -14.38 26.61 20.87
CA SER A 282 -13.02 27.03 21.27
C SER A 282 -11.99 25.89 21.15
N GLY A 283 -12.42 24.68 20.85
CA GLY A 283 -11.59 23.49 20.69
C GLY A 283 -10.64 23.59 19.50
N TYR A 284 -9.67 22.66 19.43
CA TYR A 284 -8.66 22.66 18.38
C TYR A 284 -9.25 22.46 16.96
N ALA A 285 -10.25 21.58 16.82
CA ALA A 285 -10.85 21.26 15.53
C ALA A 285 -11.58 22.46 14.93
N ILE A 286 -12.60 22.97 15.63
CA ILE A 286 -13.44 24.09 15.15
C ILE A 286 -12.76 25.44 15.35
N GLY A 287 -12.27 25.69 16.56
CA GLY A 287 -11.84 27.01 17.00
C GLY A 287 -10.56 27.50 16.34
N GLN A 288 -9.71 26.59 15.87
CA GLN A 288 -8.38 26.88 15.33
C GLN A 288 -8.20 26.26 13.93
N SER A 289 -8.29 24.94 13.80
CA SER A 289 -7.89 24.23 12.58
C SER A 289 -8.81 24.49 11.39
N GLU A 290 -10.12 24.39 11.58
CA GLU A 290 -11.10 24.65 10.51
C GLU A 290 -11.05 26.10 10.05
N LYS A 291 -11.01 27.05 10.99
CA LYS A 291 -10.86 28.47 10.68
C LYS A 291 -9.59 28.75 9.89
N MET A 292 -8.46 28.16 10.29
CA MET A 292 -7.20 28.32 9.56
C MET A 292 -7.28 27.73 8.15
N CYS A 293 -7.82 26.52 8.02
CA CYS A 293 -8.03 25.87 6.73
C CYS A 293 -8.88 26.74 5.79
N LEU A 294 -9.96 27.35 6.29
CA LEU A 294 -10.82 28.23 5.51
C LEU A 294 -10.08 29.49 5.04
N LYS A 295 -9.20 30.07 5.86
CA LYS A 295 -8.35 31.21 5.44
C LYS A 295 -7.41 30.82 4.29
N PHE A 296 -6.77 29.65 4.37
CA PHE A 296 -5.92 29.14 3.28
C PHE A 296 -6.71 28.84 2.01
N LEU A 297 -7.91 28.29 2.13
CA LEU A 297 -8.78 28.01 0.99
C LEU A 297 -9.23 29.32 0.31
N ALA A 298 -9.57 30.35 1.09
CA ALA A 298 -9.93 31.66 0.56
C ALA A 298 -8.74 32.37 -0.12
N ALA A 299 -7.53 32.19 0.39
CA ALA A 299 -6.32 32.75 -0.21
C ALA A 299 -5.79 31.96 -1.41
N LYS A 300 -6.46 30.87 -1.82
CA LYS A 300 -5.99 29.96 -2.88
C LYS A 300 -5.53 30.73 -4.10
N SER A 301 -6.31 31.60 -4.71
CA SER A 301 -5.95 32.32 -5.94
C SER A 301 -4.70 33.22 -5.85
N ARG A 302 -4.21 33.54 -4.65
CA ARG A 302 -3.08 34.45 -4.42
C ARG A 302 -1.72 33.74 -4.40
N PHE A 303 -1.69 32.41 -4.29
CA PHE A 303 -0.47 31.62 -4.31
C PHE A 303 0.12 31.47 -5.72
N SER A 304 1.43 31.30 -5.81
CA SER A 304 2.08 30.78 -7.01
C SER A 304 1.69 29.31 -7.25
N PRO A 305 1.92 28.73 -8.44
CA PRO A 305 1.70 27.29 -8.68
C PRO A 305 2.45 26.38 -7.69
N ALA A 306 3.65 26.77 -7.25
CA ALA A 306 4.41 26.05 -6.24
C ALA A 306 3.77 26.20 -4.85
N GLY A 307 3.33 27.41 -4.51
CA GLY A 307 2.58 27.72 -3.29
C GLY A 307 1.26 26.95 -3.21
N HIS A 308 0.51 26.83 -4.31
CA HIS A 308 -0.72 26.02 -4.38
C HIS A 308 -0.44 24.55 -4.08
N LYS A 309 0.61 24.01 -4.71
CA LYS A 309 1.00 22.61 -4.52
C LYS A 309 1.40 22.35 -3.07
N TRP A 310 2.15 23.27 -2.47
CA TRP A 310 2.51 23.21 -1.06
C TRP A 310 1.30 23.30 -0.13
N ALA A 311 0.39 24.26 -0.35
CA ALA A 311 -0.80 24.44 0.47
C ALA A 311 -1.70 23.20 0.44
N ARG A 312 -1.91 22.61 -0.76
CA ARG A 312 -2.64 21.34 -0.92
C ARG A 312 -2.00 20.20 -0.12
N LYS A 313 -0.68 20.02 -0.26
CA LYS A 313 0.05 18.96 0.44
C LYS A 313 0.00 19.13 1.95
N THR A 314 0.13 20.37 2.42
CA THR A 314 0.11 20.72 3.85
C THR A 314 -1.26 20.44 4.45
N THR A 315 -2.35 20.85 3.79
CA THR A 315 -3.72 20.57 4.25
C THR A 315 -4.00 19.07 4.35
N LEU A 316 -3.61 18.30 3.34
CA LEU A 316 -3.79 16.84 3.35
C LEU A 316 -2.96 16.17 4.45
N CYS A 317 -1.72 16.62 4.67
CA CYS A 317 -0.85 16.11 5.72
C CYS A 317 -1.43 16.39 7.12
N LEU A 318 -1.87 17.61 7.39
CA LEU A 318 -2.42 18.02 8.69
C LEU A 318 -3.69 17.24 9.05
N GLN A 319 -4.61 17.11 8.10
CA GLN A 319 -5.83 16.31 8.29
C GLN A 319 -5.49 14.81 8.40
N GLY A 320 -4.53 14.33 7.60
CA GLY A 320 -4.04 12.95 7.63
C GLY A 320 -3.46 12.54 8.99
N ALA A 321 -2.66 13.41 9.61
CA ALA A 321 -2.11 13.17 10.94
C ALA A 321 -3.20 12.94 12.01
N LEU A 322 -4.38 13.56 11.85
CA LEU A 322 -5.49 13.50 12.79
C LEU A 322 -6.46 12.35 12.52
N MET A 323 -6.29 11.59 11.42
CA MET A 323 -7.18 10.48 11.06
C MET A 323 -7.31 9.40 12.13
N PRO A 324 -6.25 8.97 12.85
CA PRO A 324 -6.41 7.97 13.91
C PRO A 324 -7.38 8.43 15.01
N ILE A 325 -7.37 9.73 15.32
CA ILE A 325 -8.26 10.33 16.31
C ILE A 325 -9.66 10.46 15.73
N ALA A 326 -9.78 11.00 14.52
CA ALA A 326 -11.07 11.20 13.86
C ALA A 326 -11.83 9.89 13.60
N ASN A 327 -11.12 8.79 13.31
CA ASN A 327 -11.71 7.46 13.11
C ASN A 327 -11.94 6.69 14.42
N GLY A 328 -11.57 7.24 15.58
CA GLY A 328 -11.73 6.60 16.88
C GLY A 328 -10.75 5.45 17.16
N THR A 329 -9.68 5.30 16.38
CA THR A 329 -8.62 4.31 16.64
C THR A 329 -7.64 4.78 17.73
N LEU A 330 -7.57 6.09 17.96
CA LEU A 330 -6.77 6.72 19.01
C LEU A 330 -7.61 7.73 19.80
N THR A 331 -7.87 7.45 21.07
CA THR A 331 -8.63 8.35 21.95
C THR A 331 -7.70 9.28 22.72
N LEU A 332 -7.88 10.59 22.58
CA LEU A 332 -7.11 11.63 23.27
C LEU A 332 -8.04 12.67 23.90
N SER A 333 -7.57 13.37 24.95
CA SER A 333 -8.28 14.52 25.51
C SER A 333 -8.18 15.75 24.59
N CYS A 334 -9.06 16.75 24.78
CA CYS A 334 -9.04 17.98 23.99
C CYS A 334 -7.68 18.71 24.02
N ASP A 335 -6.99 18.71 25.17
CA ASP A 335 -5.66 19.33 25.30
C ASP A 335 -4.57 18.51 24.60
N GLN A 336 -4.68 17.18 24.63
CA GLN A 336 -3.78 16.29 23.92
C GLN A 336 -3.96 16.40 22.40
N ILE A 337 -5.20 16.50 21.92
CA ILE A 337 -5.51 16.73 20.49
C ILE A 337 -4.92 18.05 20.04
N ARG A 338 -5.07 19.11 20.84
CA ARG A 338 -4.47 20.42 20.56
C ARG A 338 -2.96 20.31 20.41
N THR A 339 -2.29 19.70 21.39
CA THR A 339 -0.84 19.55 21.41
C THR A 339 -0.34 18.71 20.22
N PHE A 340 -0.99 17.57 19.97
CA PHE A 340 -0.67 16.69 18.85
C PHE A 340 -0.82 17.41 17.50
N GLY A 341 -1.93 18.13 17.35
CA GLY A 341 -2.22 18.90 16.14
C GLY A 341 -1.21 20.00 15.87
N PHE A 342 -0.79 20.76 16.88
CA PHE A 342 0.27 21.76 16.71
C PHE A 342 1.62 21.14 16.37
N ASN A 343 1.98 20.02 17.00
CA ASN A 343 3.25 19.35 16.72
C ASN A 343 3.35 18.81 15.28
N SER A 344 2.23 18.42 14.67
CA SER A 344 2.24 17.94 13.28
C SER A 344 2.48 19.05 12.25
N HIS A 345 2.33 20.33 12.62
CA HIS A 345 2.51 21.45 11.69
C HIS A 345 3.95 21.52 11.18
N LEU A 346 4.95 21.47 12.06
CA LEU A 346 6.35 21.56 11.65
C LEU A 346 6.69 20.51 10.58
N ASP A 347 6.35 19.25 10.85
CA ASP A 347 6.62 18.13 9.94
C ASP A 347 5.86 18.30 8.61
N CYS A 348 4.57 18.64 8.67
CA CYS A 348 3.76 18.82 7.47
C CYS A 348 4.21 20.00 6.61
N TYR A 349 4.69 21.10 7.20
CA TYR A 349 5.21 22.24 6.47
C TYR A 349 6.52 21.87 5.75
N VAL A 350 7.47 21.24 6.45
CA VAL A 350 8.75 20.81 5.88
C VAL A 350 8.55 19.77 4.78
N MET A 351 7.80 18.69 5.06
CA MET A 351 7.57 17.59 4.11
C MET A 351 6.79 18.03 2.86
N SER A 352 5.94 19.06 2.99
CA SER A 352 5.21 19.63 1.85
C SER A 352 6.07 20.52 0.97
N GLY A 353 7.30 20.83 1.39
CA GLY A 353 8.28 21.60 0.63
C GLY A 353 8.33 23.09 0.96
N PHE A 354 7.96 23.49 2.19
CA PHE A 354 7.98 24.90 2.61
C PHE A 354 9.34 25.57 2.38
N CYS A 355 10.44 24.86 2.66
CA CYS A 355 11.80 25.38 2.55
C CYS A 355 12.23 25.77 1.12
N SER A 356 11.47 25.35 0.11
CA SER A 356 11.73 25.60 -1.30
C SER A 356 10.73 26.59 -1.92
N LEU A 357 9.86 27.20 -1.11
CA LEU A 357 8.87 28.16 -1.59
C LEU A 357 9.49 29.50 -1.98
N LEU A 358 8.79 30.19 -2.88
CA LEU A 358 9.09 31.57 -3.21
C LEU A 358 8.80 32.48 -2.01
N ILE A 359 9.60 33.53 -1.85
CA ILE A 359 9.45 34.50 -0.76
C ILE A 359 8.04 35.13 -0.76
N THR A 360 7.45 35.34 -1.93
CA THR A 360 6.08 35.86 -2.07
C THR A 360 5.02 34.93 -1.46
N ASP A 361 5.18 33.61 -1.63
CA ASP A 361 4.27 32.62 -1.03
C ASP A 361 4.49 32.55 0.49
N ILE A 362 5.74 32.62 0.94
CA ILE A 362 6.08 32.64 2.37
C ILE A 362 5.46 33.85 3.06
N ILE A 363 5.56 35.05 2.47
CA ILE A 363 4.93 36.27 2.99
C ILE A 363 3.41 36.11 3.07
N LEU A 364 2.79 35.54 2.03
CA LEU A 364 1.35 35.27 2.03
C LEU A 364 0.95 34.31 3.16
N ILE A 365 1.74 33.26 3.41
CA ILE A 365 1.50 32.30 4.50
C ILE A 365 1.54 33.00 5.86
N TYR A 366 2.55 33.85 6.11
CA TYR A 366 2.62 34.63 7.35
C TYR A 366 1.43 35.56 7.54
N HIS A 367 0.93 36.18 6.46
CA HIS A 367 -0.29 37.00 6.53
C HIS A 367 -1.56 36.19 6.83
N ILE A 368 -1.63 34.92 6.43
CA ILE A 368 -2.78 34.05 6.67
C ILE A 368 -2.81 33.55 8.12
N ILE A 369 -1.65 33.14 8.64
CA ILE A 369 -1.54 32.51 9.96
C ILE A 369 -1.85 33.48 11.09
N ASP A 370 -1.70 34.79 10.87
CA ASP A 370 -1.97 35.85 11.84
C ASP A 370 -1.12 35.67 13.10
N ILE A 371 0.10 36.23 13.05
CA ILE A 371 1.21 35.87 13.92
C ILE A 371 0.87 36.10 15.41
N ASP A 372 0.65 35.01 16.15
CA ASP A 372 0.66 34.96 17.61
C ASP A 372 2.00 34.38 18.13
N ASN A 373 2.18 34.40 19.46
CA ASN A 373 3.43 33.94 20.09
C ASN A 373 3.74 32.45 19.82
N GLU A 374 2.72 31.62 19.58
CA GLU A 374 2.90 30.19 19.29
C GLU A 374 3.28 29.96 17.80
N ALA A 375 2.69 30.74 16.89
CA ALA A 375 3.07 30.79 15.49
C ALA A 375 4.53 31.25 15.29
N LEU A 376 5.02 32.19 16.13
CA LEU A 376 6.43 32.62 16.13
C LEU A 376 7.40 31.50 16.54
N ARG A 377 7.03 30.70 17.54
CA ARG A 377 7.84 29.56 17.99
C ARG A 377 7.97 28.50 16.90
N GLN A 378 6.86 28.16 16.23
CA GLN A 378 6.84 27.25 15.09
C GLN A 378 7.64 27.78 13.90
N ALA A 379 7.56 29.09 13.62
CA ALA A 379 8.33 29.73 12.57
C ALA A 379 9.86 29.66 12.82
N GLY A 380 10.31 29.81 14.06
CA GLY A 380 11.73 29.68 14.43
C GLY A 380 12.26 28.27 14.24
N LEU A 381 11.50 27.25 14.65
CA LEU A 381 11.85 25.84 14.46
C LEU A 381 11.85 25.44 12.97
N LEU A 382 10.88 25.94 12.20
CA LEU A 382 10.79 25.74 10.76
C LEU A 382 11.98 26.35 10.01
N ALA A 383 12.39 27.57 10.40
CA ALA A 383 13.59 28.21 9.84
C ALA A 383 14.86 27.41 10.14
N GLN A 384 15.04 26.93 11.37
CA GLN A 384 16.17 26.07 11.73
C GLN A 384 16.18 24.74 10.94
N ALA A 385 15.01 24.10 10.77
CA ALA A 385 14.87 22.88 9.98
C ALA A 385 15.23 23.11 8.50
N CYS A 386 14.77 24.21 7.90
CA CYS A 386 15.10 24.56 6.53
C CYS A 386 16.60 24.88 6.33
N VAL A 387 17.25 25.53 7.30
CA VAL A 387 18.71 25.79 7.27
C VAL A 387 19.50 24.47 7.34
N ARG A 388 19.11 23.53 8.20
CA ARG A 388 19.74 22.21 8.30
C ARG A 388 19.62 21.42 6.99
N LEU A 389 18.46 21.45 6.34
CA LEU A 389 18.24 20.77 5.05
C LEU A 389 19.04 21.39 3.88
N ARG A 390 19.30 22.69 3.92
CA ARG A 390 20.07 23.39 2.88
C ARG A 390 21.58 23.12 2.95
N ASN A 391 22.08 22.78 4.13
CA ASN A 391 23.49 22.47 4.39
C ASN A 391 23.85 20.97 4.33
N PHE A 392 22.88 20.09 4.04
CA PHE A 392 23.13 18.65 3.88
C PHE A 392 23.64 18.32 2.46
N PRO A 393 24.79 17.63 2.31
CA PRO A 393 25.30 17.27 0.99
C PRO A 393 24.40 16.21 0.32
N ARG A 394 24.09 16.40 -0.97
CA ARG A 394 23.11 15.62 -1.77
C ARG A 394 23.41 14.11 -1.94
N ASN A 395 24.40 13.54 -1.26
CA ASN A 395 24.89 12.16 -1.49
C ASN A 395 24.97 11.28 -0.23
N SER A 396 24.17 11.53 0.81
CA SER A 396 24.08 10.63 1.97
C SER A 396 22.72 9.91 2.02
N SER A 397 22.73 8.59 1.86
CA SER A 397 21.59 7.70 2.01
C SER A 397 21.03 7.77 3.44
N PHE A 398 19.74 8.09 3.59
CA PHE A 398 19.02 7.94 4.85
C PHE A 398 18.82 6.44 5.15
N PHE A 399 19.34 5.94 6.27
CA PHE A 399 18.95 4.63 6.78
C PHE A 399 17.69 4.78 7.66
N PRO A 400 16.71 3.86 7.58
CA PRO A 400 15.53 3.91 8.44
C PRO A 400 15.90 3.62 9.89
N PHE A 401 15.28 4.33 10.83
CA PHE A 401 15.35 4.02 12.25
C PHE A 401 14.53 2.76 12.55
N THR A 402 15.07 1.88 13.39
CA THR A 402 14.30 0.74 13.91
C THR A 402 13.82 1.07 15.32
N LEU A 403 12.50 1.05 15.49
CA LEU A 403 11.83 1.14 16.79
C LEU A 403 11.74 -0.27 17.38
N ILE A 404 12.22 -0.44 18.61
CA ILE A 404 12.08 -1.69 19.35
C ILE A 404 11.43 -1.38 20.69
N THR A 405 10.38 -2.12 21.04
CA THR A 405 9.75 -2.07 22.36
C THR A 405 10.35 -3.13 23.27
N ASP A 406 10.73 -2.75 24.49
CA ASP A 406 11.14 -3.73 25.50
C ASP A 406 9.93 -4.50 26.08
N ARG A 407 10.20 -5.50 26.92
CA ARG A 407 9.14 -6.34 27.55
C ARG A 407 8.25 -5.59 28.54
N ASN A 408 8.56 -4.33 28.86
CA ASN A 408 7.77 -3.46 29.72
C ASN A 408 7.05 -2.35 28.93
N GLY A 409 7.14 -2.35 27.60
CA GLY A 409 6.43 -1.41 26.72
C GLY A 409 7.14 -0.08 26.48
N HIS A 410 8.41 0.07 26.87
CA HIS A 410 9.17 1.27 26.55
C HIS A 410 9.75 1.21 25.13
N ILE A 411 9.60 2.30 24.38
CA ILE A 411 10.08 2.43 23.01
C ILE A 411 11.54 2.90 23.01
N CYS A 412 12.44 2.08 22.48
CA CYS A 412 13.84 2.41 22.24
C CYS A 412 14.09 2.60 20.74
N ILE A 413 14.79 3.69 20.38
CA ILE A 413 15.20 3.99 19.01
C ILE A 413 16.68 3.62 18.87
N ILE A 414 17.01 2.66 17.99
CA ILE A 414 18.41 2.34 17.68
C ILE A 414 18.76 3.00 16.34
N GLY A 415 19.61 4.03 16.38
CA GLY A 415 20.22 4.63 15.19
C GLY A 415 21.49 3.88 14.77
N GLY A 416 21.52 3.35 13.55
CA GLY A 416 22.74 2.77 12.97
C GLY A 416 23.74 3.86 12.59
N GLY A 417 24.93 3.85 13.19
CA GLY A 417 26.03 4.76 12.83
C GLY A 417 26.73 4.34 11.53
N ILE A 418 27.22 5.34 10.79
CA ILE A 418 27.99 5.19 9.54
C ILE A 418 29.33 4.53 9.84
N SER A 419 29.59 3.35 9.28
CA SER A 419 30.95 2.80 9.16
C SER A 419 31.63 3.43 7.96
N GLY A 420 32.55 4.37 8.18
CA GLY A 420 33.43 4.85 7.10
C GLY A 420 33.94 6.28 7.19
N SER A 421 34.54 6.70 8.29
CA SER A 421 35.52 7.80 8.29
C SER A 421 36.38 7.73 9.55
N LYS A 422 37.67 8.05 9.44
CA LYS A 422 38.64 7.99 10.55
C LYS A 422 38.64 9.23 11.46
N ASN A 423 37.73 10.19 11.26
CA ASN A 423 37.57 11.35 12.13
C ASN A 423 36.08 11.69 12.22
N VAL A 424 35.50 11.52 13.40
CA VAL A 424 34.11 11.87 13.70
C VAL A 424 34.13 13.10 14.60
N ASP A 425 33.66 14.23 14.09
CA ASP A 425 33.22 15.34 14.92
C ASP A 425 31.73 15.12 15.23
N PHE A 426 31.41 14.81 16.48
CA PHE A 426 30.04 14.77 16.98
C PHE A 426 29.61 16.18 17.39
N TYR A 427 28.51 16.68 16.82
CA TYR A 427 27.85 17.89 17.31
C TYR A 427 26.77 17.50 18.32
N GLU A 428 26.74 18.17 19.47
CA GLU A 428 25.65 18.12 20.44
C GLU A 428 24.32 18.45 19.74
N ALA A 429 23.37 17.52 19.81
CA ALA A 429 21.99 17.74 19.40
C ALA A 429 21.12 17.77 20.66
N GLU A 430 20.91 18.96 21.23
CA GLU A 430 19.74 19.18 22.08
C GLU A 430 18.50 19.23 21.18
N GLY A 431 17.70 18.17 21.21
CA GLY A 431 16.44 18.06 20.49
C GLY A 431 15.35 17.55 21.43
N ILE A 432 14.33 18.38 21.65
CA ILE A 432 13.18 18.08 22.51
C ILE A 432 12.27 17.07 21.79
N LEU A 433 12.47 15.78 22.06
CA LEU A 433 11.42 14.77 21.92
C LEU A 433 10.66 14.73 23.26
N GLY A 434 9.42 15.23 23.26
CA GLY A 434 8.43 14.88 24.28
C GLY A 434 8.77 15.13 25.75
N GLY A 435 9.58 16.14 26.08
CA GLY A 435 9.78 16.56 27.48
C GLY A 435 10.54 15.56 28.38
N MET A 436 11.47 14.75 27.83
CA MET A 436 12.39 13.95 28.64
C MET A 436 13.84 14.41 28.47
N THR A 437 14.52 14.68 29.58
CA THR A 437 15.95 14.99 29.67
C THR A 437 16.77 13.69 29.58
N TYR A 438 17.77 13.62 28.71
CA TYR A 438 18.65 12.45 28.56
C TYR A 438 20.00 12.68 29.26
N ILE A 439 20.57 11.65 29.88
CA ILE A 439 21.94 11.63 30.40
C ILE A 439 22.79 10.75 29.48
N THR A 440 23.84 11.30 28.85
CA THR A 440 24.80 10.53 28.04
C THR A 440 26.04 10.18 28.87
N GLY A 441 26.42 8.89 28.90
CA GLY A 441 27.68 8.41 29.48
C GLY A 441 28.66 7.94 28.39
N HIS A 442 29.92 8.35 28.51
CA HIS A 442 31.00 8.08 27.55
C HIS A 442 31.66 6.71 27.80
N VAL A 443 31.78 5.85 26.76
CA VAL A 443 32.67 4.67 26.81
C VAL A 443 33.45 4.57 25.49
N SER A 444 34.76 4.79 25.57
CA SER A 444 35.69 4.67 24.44
C SER A 444 36.43 3.33 24.53
N ARG A 445 36.28 2.42 23.55
CA ARG A 445 37.31 1.40 23.23
C ARG A 445 37.36 1.06 21.73
N PRO A 446 38.57 0.87 21.16
CA PRO A 446 38.78 0.67 19.72
C PRO A 446 38.81 -0.83 19.32
N ASN A 447 38.57 -1.09 18.02
CA ASN A 447 38.76 -2.34 17.27
C ASN A 447 37.70 -3.45 17.38
N VAL A 448 36.80 -3.58 16.39
CA VAL A 448 36.30 -4.87 15.86
C VAL A 448 35.93 -4.74 14.36
N ARG A 449 36.37 -5.71 13.54
CA ARG A 449 36.07 -5.89 12.10
C ARG A 449 34.77 -6.70 11.91
N HIS A 450 34.09 -6.47 10.77
CA HIS A 450 32.92 -7.19 10.24
C HIS A 450 32.71 -8.65 10.68
N VAL A 451 31.50 -8.98 11.16
CA VAL A 451 30.83 -10.28 10.96
C VAL A 451 29.32 -10.07 10.77
N SER A 452 28.76 -10.68 9.74
CA SER A 452 27.33 -10.83 9.43
C SER A 452 26.75 -12.04 10.15
N GLY A 453 25.58 -11.92 10.78
CA GLY A 453 24.81 -13.08 11.28
C GLY A 453 23.88 -12.74 12.44
N SER A 454 22.58 -12.94 12.21
CA SER A 454 21.51 -12.92 13.20
C SER A 454 21.63 -14.09 14.18
N ILE A 455 21.46 -13.85 15.49
CA ILE A 455 20.80 -14.69 16.51
C ILE A 455 20.98 -14.00 17.89
N PHE A 456 19.85 -13.77 18.58
CA PHE A 456 19.82 -13.36 19.98
C PHE A 456 20.36 -14.47 20.89
N ARG A 457 21.32 -14.14 21.75
CA ARG A 457 21.57 -14.83 23.03
C ARG A 457 21.82 -13.81 24.13
N GLU A 458 21.08 -13.98 25.22
CA GLU A 458 21.17 -13.21 26.47
C GLU A 458 22.57 -13.25 27.08
N ALA A 459 23.05 -12.12 27.60
CA ALA A 459 24.18 -12.06 28.52
C ALA A 459 23.67 -11.64 29.91
N PRO A 460 23.89 -12.44 30.97
CA PRO A 460 23.52 -12.07 32.32
C PRO A 460 24.68 -11.48 33.14
N LYS A 461 24.27 -10.60 34.06
CA LYS A 461 24.81 -10.34 35.40
C LYS A 461 26.10 -9.54 35.57
N LYS A 462 25.93 -8.47 36.34
CA LYS A 462 26.75 -8.02 37.48
C LYS A 462 28.23 -8.39 37.42
N THR A 463 29.08 -7.37 37.38
CA THR A 463 30.23 -7.37 38.28
C THR A 463 30.26 -6.05 39.06
N ASN A 464 29.91 -6.18 40.34
CA ASN A 464 30.32 -5.26 41.38
C ASN A 464 31.85 -5.35 41.54
N PHE A 465 32.43 -4.23 41.92
CA PHE A 465 33.75 -4.10 42.53
C PHE A 465 34.09 -5.24 43.50
N GLY A 466 35.34 -5.72 43.44
CA GLY A 466 35.96 -6.55 44.48
C GLY A 466 37.11 -7.40 43.95
N TRP A 467 38.35 -6.92 44.11
CA TRP A 467 39.58 -7.67 43.82
C TRP A 467 39.93 -8.64 44.97
N ARG A 468 40.25 -9.91 44.67
CA ARG A 468 41.46 -10.66 45.13
C ARG A 468 41.40 -12.17 44.83
N GLU A 469 42.43 -12.62 44.11
CA GLU A 469 43.21 -13.87 44.16
C GLU A 469 42.61 -15.29 44.38
N ILE A 470 42.86 -16.14 43.36
CA ILE A 470 43.63 -17.42 43.36
C ILE A 470 43.01 -18.75 43.91
N PHE A 471 43.16 -19.79 43.06
CA PHE A 471 43.26 -21.27 43.26
C PHE A 471 42.07 -22.26 43.03
N LEU A 472 42.27 -23.12 42.01
CA LEU A 472 42.11 -24.60 41.88
C LEU A 472 40.80 -25.39 42.14
N LYS A 473 40.54 -26.29 41.14
CA LYS A 473 39.98 -27.68 41.19
C LYS A 473 38.48 -27.95 41.49
N ARG A 474 37.78 -28.34 40.41
CA ARG A 474 37.07 -29.64 40.16
C ARG A 474 36.34 -30.34 41.33
N SER A 475 34.99 -30.43 41.27
CA SER A 475 34.19 -31.68 41.26
C SER A 475 32.67 -31.44 41.33
N GLU A 476 31.92 -32.36 40.71
CA GLU A 476 30.60 -32.93 41.11
C GLU A 476 29.33 -32.06 41.20
N ALA A 477 28.34 -32.39 40.35
CA ALA A 477 27.12 -33.13 40.74
C ALA A 477 25.97 -32.89 39.73
N ARG A 478 25.53 -33.98 39.08
CA ARG A 478 24.21 -34.11 38.45
C ARG A 478 23.14 -34.18 39.55
N GLN A 479 21.94 -33.68 39.27
CA GLN A 479 20.71 -34.45 39.50
C GLN A 479 19.57 -33.98 38.61
N GLU A 480 18.87 -34.97 38.07
CA GLU A 480 17.70 -34.89 37.19
C GLU A 480 16.44 -34.45 37.93
N VAL A 481 15.52 -33.79 37.23
CA VAL A 481 14.08 -33.88 37.52
C VAL A 481 13.34 -34.14 36.20
N LYS A 482 12.74 -35.33 36.10
CA LYS A 482 11.78 -35.73 35.06
C LYS A 482 10.44 -35.01 35.26
N PHE A 483 9.78 -34.65 34.17
CA PHE A 483 8.32 -34.51 34.15
C PHE A 483 7.72 -35.25 32.94
N SER A 484 6.62 -35.92 33.24
CA SER A 484 5.89 -36.95 32.50
C SER A 484 4.85 -36.37 31.55
N LEU A 485 4.60 -37.06 30.44
CA LEU A 485 3.41 -36.92 29.59
C LEU A 485 2.39 -38.01 29.97
N PRO A 486 1.06 -37.74 29.97
CA PRO A 486 0.06 -38.79 30.01
C PRO A 486 -0.26 -39.27 28.59
N ASP A 487 -0.02 -40.56 28.36
CA ASP A 487 -0.56 -41.37 27.27
C ASP A 487 -2.08 -41.58 27.44
N GLY A 488 -2.77 -41.76 26.31
CA GLY A 488 -4.19 -42.09 26.29
C GLY A 488 -4.65 -42.66 24.95
N ASN A 489 -3.94 -43.68 24.47
CA ASN A 489 -4.22 -44.45 23.26
C ASN A 489 -5.55 -45.22 23.38
N ARG A 490 -6.39 -45.24 22.33
CA ARG A 490 -7.35 -46.34 22.08
C ARG A 490 -7.69 -46.46 20.58
N ARG A 491 -7.09 -47.48 19.95
CA ARG A 491 -7.62 -48.22 18.78
C ARG A 491 -8.98 -48.84 19.13
N TRP A 492 -9.86 -49.03 18.13
CA TRP A 492 -10.45 -50.31 17.69
C TRP A 492 -11.27 -50.10 16.39
N MET A 493 -11.06 -51.02 15.44
CA MET A 493 -11.83 -51.36 14.22
C MET A 493 -12.00 -50.33 13.11
#